data_AF-A0A6J7EZJ1-F1
#
_entry.id   AF-A0A6J7EZJ1-F1
#
_cell.length_a   1.000
_cell.length_b   1.000
_cell.length_c   1.000
_cell.angle_alpha   90.00
_cell.angle_beta   90.00
_cell.angle_gamma   90.00
#
_symmetry.space_group_name_H-M   'P 1'
#
loop_
_entity.id
_entity.type
_entity.pdbx_description
1 polymer ?
#
loop_
_entity_poly.entity_id
_entity_poly.type
_entity_poly.pdbx_seq_one_letter_code
_entity_poly.pdbx_strand_id
1 'polypeptide(L)'
;MSRIDLDSFQNIHRTGQIRPDADPVRLVEMGLDYATRGSGWKAYVRLVADRLAKLECTPEVDPAYAVSARILDHSVDRLFEIGWQPAELAHATRKMVGGAAGLLVVEAVATHAGRSSALTNAPDSWREQLIDLKIDSTAGVSVERLRRWCARPRVSTSDSWNTVLTVLGHTTSLGSAGSVGVFEPVNAFPLIRIGGWRRSSPIGRSS
;
A
#
# COMPACT_ATOMS: atom_id res chain seq x y z
N MET A 1 29.71 -4.00 -15.06
CA MET A 1 28.78 -3.78 -13.91
C MET A 1 28.75 -2.29 -13.63
N SER A 2 27.73 -1.59 -14.12
CA SER A 2 27.67 -0.12 -14.04
C SER A 2 27.10 0.30 -12.70
N ARG A 3 27.85 1.11 -11.96
CA ARG A 3 27.36 1.89 -10.81
C ARG A 3 26.15 2.70 -11.30
N ILE A 4 24.97 2.36 -10.80
CA ILE A 4 23.81 3.26 -10.88
C ILE A 4 24.22 4.48 -10.07
N ASP A 5 24.35 5.60 -10.78
CA ASP A 5 24.94 6.82 -10.29
C ASP A 5 24.02 7.47 -9.25
N LEU A 6 24.47 7.49 -8.00
CA LEU A 6 23.74 8.09 -6.87
C LEU A 6 23.49 9.59 -7.12
N ASP A 7 24.28 10.21 -8.00
CA ASP A 7 24.15 11.61 -8.40
C ASP A 7 22.91 11.87 -9.30
N SER A 8 22.38 10.83 -9.96
CA SER A 8 21.11 10.93 -10.70
C SER A 8 19.90 11.11 -9.77
N PHE A 9 19.98 10.59 -8.54
CA PHE A 9 18.92 10.76 -7.54
C PHE A 9 19.00 12.13 -6.86
N GLN A 10 20.20 12.68 -6.69
CA GLN A 10 20.42 13.95 -5.99
C GLN A 10 20.06 15.19 -6.85
N ASN A 11 20.12 15.08 -8.18
CA ASN A 11 19.73 16.18 -9.08
C ASN A 11 18.20 16.43 -9.19
N ILE A 12 17.36 15.61 -8.54
CA ILE A 12 15.91 15.85 -8.44
C ILE A 12 15.59 16.99 -7.44
N HIS A 13 16.57 17.44 -6.64
CA HIS A 13 16.35 18.38 -5.55
C HIS A 13 16.42 19.87 -5.91
N ARG A 14 16.52 20.25 -7.20
CA ARG A 14 16.57 21.66 -7.58
C ARG A 14 15.19 22.17 -8.00
N THR A 15 14.53 22.81 -7.03
CA THR A 15 13.41 23.78 -7.14
C THR A 15 12.00 23.19 -7.17
N GLY A 16 11.21 23.51 -6.13
CA GLY A 16 9.81 23.13 -5.90
C GLY A 16 8.79 23.69 -6.90
N GLN A 17 9.00 23.44 -8.19
CA GLN A 17 7.97 23.64 -9.21
C GLN A 17 7.54 22.28 -9.74
N ILE A 18 6.41 21.78 -9.22
CA ILE A 18 5.68 20.72 -9.91
C ILE A 18 5.22 21.32 -11.25
N ARG A 19 5.78 20.83 -12.37
CA ARG A 19 5.39 21.30 -13.71
C ARG A 19 3.86 21.21 -13.89
N PRO A 20 3.19 22.22 -14.46
CA PRO A 20 1.73 22.26 -14.56
C PRO A 20 1.12 21.09 -15.36
N ASP A 21 1.92 20.43 -16.21
CA ASP A 21 1.59 19.32 -17.10
C ASP A 21 2.21 17.98 -16.66
N ALA A 22 2.64 17.86 -15.41
CA ALA A 22 3.21 16.60 -14.93
C ALA A 22 2.20 15.45 -15.12
N ASP A 23 2.60 14.44 -15.88
CA ASP A 23 1.81 13.23 -16.10
C ASP A 23 1.36 12.61 -14.76
N PRO A 24 0.13 12.08 -14.67
CA PRO A 24 -0.43 11.50 -13.44
C PRO A 24 0.45 10.46 -12.74
N VAL A 25 1.22 9.64 -13.46
CA VAL A 25 2.18 8.71 -12.84
C VAL A 25 3.26 9.49 -12.12
N ARG A 26 3.80 10.52 -12.77
CA ARG A 26 4.83 11.37 -12.18
C ARG A 26 4.32 12.11 -10.95
N LEU A 27 3.06 12.53 -10.94
CA LEU A 27 2.43 13.11 -9.76
C LEU A 27 2.42 12.11 -8.59
N VAL A 28 2.03 10.86 -8.81
CA VAL A 28 2.08 9.83 -7.75
C VAL A 28 3.49 9.61 -7.24
N GLU A 29 4.48 9.48 -8.12
CA GLU A 29 5.89 9.32 -7.74
C GLU A 29 6.40 10.48 -6.87
N MET A 30 6.07 11.71 -7.25
CA MET A 30 6.42 12.91 -6.46
C MET A 30 5.71 12.91 -5.11
N GLY A 31 4.42 12.59 -5.09
CA GLY A 31 3.64 12.51 -3.85
C GLY A 31 4.18 11.45 -2.90
N LEU A 32 4.60 10.30 -3.43
CA LEU A 32 5.26 9.24 -2.68
C LEU A 32 6.59 9.70 -2.09
N ASP A 33 7.48 10.28 -2.90
CA ASP A 33 8.77 10.81 -2.44
C ASP A 33 8.60 11.87 -1.34
N TYR A 34 7.62 12.76 -1.47
CA TYR A 34 7.31 13.71 -0.41
C TYR A 34 6.77 13.03 0.85
N ALA A 35 5.91 12.02 0.70
CA ALA A 35 5.31 11.31 1.83
C ALA A 35 6.34 10.48 2.63
N THR A 36 7.37 9.94 1.99
CA THR A 36 8.42 9.16 2.68
C THR A 36 9.41 10.04 3.46
N ARG A 37 9.57 11.32 3.09
CA ARG A 37 10.47 12.29 3.74
C ARG A 37 9.96 12.85 5.07
N GLY A 38 8.70 12.59 5.43
CA GLY A 38 8.13 12.96 6.73
C GLY A 38 7.42 14.31 6.79
N SER A 39 7.18 14.81 8.00
CA SER A 39 6.17 15.85 8.30
C SER A 39 6.40 17.21 7.65
N GLY A 40 7.66 17.59 7.38
CA GLY A 40 8.00 18.85 6.71
C GLY A 40 7.50 18.94 5.27
N TRP A 41 7.10 17.82 4.66
CA TRP A 41 6.69 17.75 3.25
C TRP A 41 5.17 17.62 3.06
N LYS A 42 4.38 17.69 4.13
CA LYS A 42 2.91 17.53 4.08
C LYS A 42 2.23 18.48 3.10
N ALA A 43 2.69 19.74 3.02
CA ALA A 43 2.14 20.72 2.07
C ALA A 43 2.36 20.30 0.60
N TYR A 44 3.47 19.66 0.30
CA TYR A 44 3.77 19.16 -1.05
C TYR A 44 2.95 17.91 -1.39
N VAL A 45 2.73 17.00 -0.43
CA VAL A 45 1.79 15.87 -0.60
C VAL A 45 0.38 16.40 -0.90
N ARG A 46 -0.06 17.45 -0.18
CA ARG A 46 -1.35 18.10 -0.43
C ARG A 46 -1.42 18.73 -1.82
N LEU A 47 -0.38 19.44 -2.24
CA LEU A 47 -0.30 20.04 -3.57
C LEU A 47 -0.40 19.00 -4.69
N VAL A 48 0.25 17.84 -4.55
CA VAL A 48 0.13 16.73 -5.49
C VAL A 48 -1.28 16.16 -5.49
N ALA A 49 -1.87 15.95 -4.30
CA ALA A 49 -3.24 15.43 -4.17
C ALA A 49 -4.28 16.35 -4.84
N ASP A 50 -4.14 17.67 -4.68
CA ASP A 50 -4.99 18.67 -5.33
C ASP A 50 -4.89 18.60 -6.87
N ARG A 51 -3.73 18.23 -7.42
CA ARG A 51 -3.54 18.07 -8.87
C ARG A 51 -4.14 16.77 -9.38
N LEU A 52 -3.93 15.66 -8.68
CA LEU A 52 -4.58 14.39 -9.00
C LEU A 52 -6.10 14.50 -8.95
N ALA A 53 -6.63 15.22 -7.95
CA ALA A 53 -8.07 15.47 -7.84
C ALA A 53 -8.66 16.26 -9.01
N LYS A 54 -7.89 17.14 -9.67
CA LYS A 54 -8.34 17.86 -10.88
C LYS A 54 -8.44 16.94 -12.10
N LEU A 55 -7.70 15.84 -12.12
CA LEU A 55 -7.72 14.85 -13.20
C LEU A 55 -8.81 13.79 -12.99
N GLU A 56 -9.47 13.75 -11.83
CA GLU A 56 -10.42 12.68 -11.45
C GLU A 56 -11.55 12.46 -12.46
N CYS A 57 -12.00 13.52 -13.13
CA CYS A 57 -13.06 13.45 -14.14
C CYS A 57 -12.55 13.18 -15.55
N THR A 58 -11.25 12.92 -15.73
CA THR A 58 -10.64 12.63 -17.03
C THR A 58 -10.08 11.20 -17.06
N PRO A 59 -10.04 10.53 -18.22
CA PRO A 59 -9.39 9.22 -18.35
C PRO A 59 -7.90 9.23 -18.00
N GLU A 60 -7.27 10.41 -17.98
CA GLU A 60 -5.85 10.58 -17.68
C GLU A 60 -5.50 10.17 -16.25
N VAL A 61 -6.45 10.13 -15.31
CA VAL A 61 -6.17 9.68 -13.93
C VAL A 61 -5.94 8.16 -13.82
N ASP A 62 -6.29 7.38 -14.85
CA ASP A 62 -6.26 5.91 -14.80
C ASP A 62 -4.85 5.33 -14.50
N PRO A 63 -3.77 5.82 -15.12
CA PRO A 63 -2.41 5.42 -14.76
C PRO A 63 -2.03 5.74 -13.31
N ALA A 64 -2.53 6.84 -12.73
CA ALA A 64 -2.27 7.18 -11.33
C ALA A 64 -2.87 6.15 -10.37
N TYR A 65 -4.09 5.68 -10.65
CA TYR A 65 -4.70 4.59 -9.91
C TYR A 65 -3.92 3.28 -10.04
N ALA A 66 -3.53 2.93 -11.26
CA ALA A 66 -2.78 1.70 -11.53
C ALA A 66 -1.43 1.66 -10.82
N VAL A 67 -0.67 2.76 -10.85
CA VAL A 67 0.64 2.83 -10.18
C VAL A 67 0.48 2.88 -8.65
N SER A 68 -0.50 3.61 -8.13
CA SER A 68 -0.79 3.68 -6.69
C SER A 68 -1.17 2.30 -6.13
N ALA A 69 -2.06 1.58 -6.82
CA ALA A 69 -2.47 0.23 -6.45
C ALA A 69 -1.27 -0.73 -6.42
N ARG A 70 -0.41 -0.68 -7.44
CA ARG A 70 0.79 -1.53 -7.52
C ARG A 70 1.76 -1.27 -6.38
N ILE A 71 2.03 0.01 -6.07
CA ILE A 71 2.93 0.39 -4.99
C ILE A 71 2.36 -0.06 -3.64
N LEU A 72 1.06 0.13 -3.41
CA LEU A 72 0.39 -0.27 -2.18
C LEU A 72 0.43 -1.78 -1.97
N ASP A 73 0.04 -2.54 -3.00
CA ASP A 73 0.08 -4.00 -2.98
C ASP A 73 1.49 -4.50 -2.65
N HIS A 74 2.50 -3.99 -3.35
CA HIS A 74 3.90 -4.37 -3.11
C HIS A 74 4.36 -4.04 -1.68
N SER A 75 3.98 -2.87 -1.17
CA SER A 75 4.35 -2.44 0.18
C SER A 75 3.70 -3.31 1.26
N VAL A 76 2.42 -3.66 1.10
CA VAL A 76 1.71 -4.56 2.02
C VAL A 76 2.27 -5.98 1.96
N ASP A 77 2.50 -6.51 0.76
CA ASP A 77 3.13 -7.83 0.58
C ASP A 77 4.49 -7.87 1.30
N ARG A 78 5.30 -6.82 1.11
CA ARG A 78 6.61 -6.70 1.77
C ARG A 78 6.51 -6.64 3.29
N LEU A 79 5.54 -5.90 3.83
CA LEU A 79 5.34 -5.80 5.28
C LEU A 79 4.98 -7.15 5.89
N PHE A 80 4.12 -7.92 5.22
CA PHE A 80 3.77 -9.27 5.65
C PHE A 80 4.94 -10.25 5.54
N GLU A 81 5.75 -10.15 4.48
CA GLU A 81 6.99 -10.93 4.35
C GLU A 81 7.99 -10.70 5.49
N ILE A 82 8.03 -9.49 6.06
CA ILE A 82 8.91 -9.15 7.19
C ILE A 82 8.22 -9.27 8.55
N GLY A 83 7.06 -9.94 8.61
CA GLY A 83 6.43 -10.37 9.85
C GLY A 83 5.35 -9.44 10.42
N TRP A 84 4.96 -8.36 9.73
CA TRP A 84 3.81 -7.56 10.16
C TRP A 84 2.52 -8.36 10.05
N GLN A 85 1.66 -8.25 11.06
CA GLN A 85 0.33 -8.83 11.01
C GLN A 85 -0.73 -7.84 10.48
N PRO A 86 -1.84 -8.31 9.90
CA PRO A 86 -2.88 -7.43 9.35
C PRO A 86 -3.45 -6.44 10.37
N ALA A 87 -3.79 -6.91 11.57
CA ALA A 87 -4.38 -6.06 12.61
C ALA A 87 -3.36 -5.05 13.14
N GLU A 88 -2.10 -5.46 13.29
CA GLU A 88 -1.01 -4.57 13.71
C GLU A 88 -0.77 -3.47 12.69
N LEU A 89 -0.72 -3.80 11.39
CA LEU A 89 -0.51 -2.83 10.32
C LEU A 89 -1.66 -1.80 10.26
N ALA A 90 -2.91 -2.27 10.34
CA ALA A 90 -4.08 -1.38 10.37
C ALA A 90 -4.08 -0.48 11.62
N HIS A 91 -3.78 -1.06 12.80
CA HIS A 91 -3.70 -0.32 14.06
C HIS A 91 -2.58 0.73 14.04
N ALA A 92 -1.37 0.35 13.66
CA ALA A 92 -0.22 1.24 13.58
C ALA A 92 -0.48 2.39 12.60
N THR A 93 -1.02 2.09 11.42
CA THR A 93 -1.37 3.12 10.43
C THR A 93 -2.42 4.08 10.99
N ARG A 94 -3.48 3.55 11.63
CA ARG A 94 -4.52 4.37 12.26
C ARG A 94 -3.94 5.31 13.32
N LYS A 95 -3.01 4.80 14.13
CA LYS A 95 -2.39 5.53 15.24
C LYS A 95 -1.41 6.61 14.75
N MET A 96 -0.61 6.29 13.73
CA MET A 96 0.48 7.16 13.25
C MET A 96 0.02 8.17 12.20
N VAL A 97 -0.93 7.79 11.35
CA VAL A 97 -1.38 8.59 10.20
C VAL A 97 -2.80 9.10 10.37
N GLY A 98 -3.70 8.26 10.88
CA GLY A 98 -5.08 8.63 11.18
C GLY A 98 -6.12 7.61 10.74
N GLY A 99 -7.37 7.83 11.15
CA GLY A 99 -8.48 6.90 10.93
C GLY A 99 -8.73 6.53 9.46
N ALA A 100 -8.71 7.51 8.56
CA ALA A 100 -8.91 7.28 7.13
C ALA A 100 -7.78 6.41 6.54
N ALA A 101 -6.53 6.67 6.92
CA ALA A 101 -5.40 5.88 6.49
C ALA A 101 -5.49 4.42 6.98
N GLY A 102 -5.92 4.20 8.22
CA GLY A 102 -6.18 2.86 8.74
C GLY A 102 -7.25 2.10 7.94
N LEU A 103 -8.35 2.75 7.57
CA LEU A 103 -9.39 2.15 6.74
C LEU A 103 -8.89 1.83 5.32
N LEU A 104 -8.07 2.69 4.72
CA LEU A 104 -7.49 2.45 3.41
C LEU A 104 -6.52 1.26 3.43
N VAL A 105 -5.74 1.11 4.51
CA VAL A 105 -4.89 -0.07 4.70
C VAL A 105 -5.73 -1.34 4.83
N VAL A 106 -6.87 -1.31 5.51
CA VAL A 106 -7.79 -2.47 5.57
C VAL A 106 -8.27 -2.88 4.18
N GLU A 107 -8.56 -1.94 3.27
CA GLU A 107 -8.87 -2.24 1.86
C GLU A 107 -7.70 -2.92 1.14
N ALA A 108 -6.46 -2.50 1.39
CA ALA A 108 -5.28 -3.13 0.82
C ALA A 108 -5.04 -4.55 1.36
N VAL A 109 -5.26 -4.76 2.67
CA VAL A 109 -5.28 -6.09 3.29
C VAL A 109 -6.35 -6.97 2.66
N ALA A 110 -7.52 -6.41 2.34
CA ALA A 110 -8.59 -7.15 1.68
C ALA A 110 -8.19 -7.62 0.26
N THR A 111 -7.52 -6.76 -0.52
CA THR A 111 -6.94 -7.19 -1.80
C THR A 111 -5.91 -8.29 -1.61
N HIS A 112 -4.97 -8.13 -0.67
CA HIS A 112 -3.98 -9.17 -0.39
C HIS A 112 -4.67 -10.50 -0.05
N ALA A 113 -5.64 -10.48 0.87
CA ALA A 113 -6.38 -11.67 1.29
C ALA A 113 -7.13 -12.34 0.15
N GLY A 114 -7.71 -11.57 -0.78
CA GLY A 114 -8.33 -12.11 -1.99
C GLY A 114 -7.33 -12.77 -2.92
N ARG A 115 -6.20 -12.10 -3.21
CA ARG A 115 -5.13 -12.63 -4.10
C ARG A 115 -4.48 -13.89 -3.56
N SER A 116 -4.29 -14.00 -2.23
CA SER A 116 -3.66 -15.16 -1.59
C SER A 116 -4.64 -16.21 -1.07
N SER A 117 -5.95 -15.96 -1.16
CA SER A 117 -6.99 -16.77 -0.52
C SER A 117 -6.73 -16.95 0.99
N ALA A 118 -6.28 -15.89 1.66
CA ALA A 118 -5.84 -15.94 3.06
C ALA A 118 -6.94 -16.40 4.02
N LEU A 119 -8.21 -16.06 3.76
CA LEU A 119 -9.34 -16.52 4.59
C LEU A 119 -9.52 -18.05 4.58
N THR A 120 -8.93 -18.76 3.61
CA THR A 120 -8.98 -20.22 3.52
C THR A 120 -7.64 -20.86 3.91
N ASN A 121 -6.53 -20.26 3.48
CA ASN A 121 -5.21 -20.89 3.53
C ASN A 121 -4.34 -20.41 4.69
N ALA A 122 -4.66 -19.26 5.30
CA ALA A 122 -3.85 -18.71 6.38
C ALA A 122 -4.10 -19.46 7.70
N PRO A 123 -3.14 -19.44 8.63
CA PRO A 123 -3.31 -19.96 9.99
C PRO A 123 -4.50 -19.33 10.72
N ASP A 124 -5.08 -20.03 11.69
CA ASP A 124 -6.28 -19.61 12.43
C ASP A 124 -6.15 -18.20 13.01
N SER A 125 -5.03 -17.90 13.68
CA SER A 125 -4.78 -16.57 14.26
C SER A 125 -4.74 -15.45 13.21
N TRP A 126 -4.27 -15.74 12.00
CA TRP A 126 -4.26 -14.77 10.90
C TRP A 126 -5.66 -14.58 10.33
N ARG A 127 -6.43 -15.67 10.22
CA ARG A 127 -7.82 -15.64 9.75
C ARG A 127 -8.74 -14.90 10.72
N GLU A 128 -8.58 -15.13 12.02
CA GLU A 128 -9.28 -14.40 13.09
C GLU A 128 -9.09 -12.89 12.94
N GLN A 129 -7.85 -12.43 12.71
CA GLN A 129 -7.59 -11.01 12.47
C GLN A 129 -8.29 -10.48 11.22
N LEU A 130 -8.31 -11.23 10.11
CA LEU A 130 -9.02 -10.81 8.90
C LEU A 130 -10.54 -10.72 9.12
N ILE A 131 -11.10 -11.64 9.92
CA ILE A 131 -12.52 -11.63 10.31
C ILE A 131 -12.82 -10.42 11.21
N ASP A 132 -11.98 -10.14 12.20
CA ASP A 132 -12.13 -9.01 13.11
C ASP A 132 -12.02 -7.66 12.40
N LEU A 133 -11.14 -7.58 11.40
CA LEU A 133 -11.03 -6.43 10.50
C LEU A 133 -12.20 -6.33 9.51
N LYS A 134 -13.11 -7.31 9.50
CA LYS A 134 -14.28 -7.40 8.60
C LYS A 134 -13.89 -7.33 7.13
N ILE A 135 -12.83 -8.05 6.77
CA ILE A 135 -12.28 -8.06 5.42
C ILE A 135 -13.29 -8.69 4.44
N ASP A 136 -13.76 -7.88 3.49
CA ASP A 136 -14.41 -8.38 2.28
C ASP A 136 -13.36 -8.57 1.19
N SER A 137 -12.86 -9.80 1.06
CA SER A 137 -11.86 -10.16 0.04
C SER A 137 -12.43 -10.23 -1.39
N THR A 138 -13.75 -10.16 -1.56
CA THR A 138 -14.43 -10.30 -2.86
C THR A 138 -14.71 -8.97 -3.56
N ALA A 139 -14.60 -7.84 -2.87
CA ALA A 139 -14.96 -6.50 -3.35
C ALA A 139 -14.04 -5.87 -4.44
N GLY A 140 -13.33 -6.69 -5.22
CA GLY A 140 -12.54 -6.31 -6.39
C GLY A 140 -11.04 -6.18 -6.15
N VAL A 141 -10.29 -5.87 -7.20
CA VAL A 141 -8.83 -5.67 -7.15
C VAL A 141 -8.49 -4.23 -6.70
N SER A 142 -7.20 -3.98 -6.43
CA SER A 142 -6.78 -2.75 -5.72
C SER A 142 -7.14 -1.46 -6.46
N VAL A 143 -7.13 -1.45 -7.80
CA VAL A 143 -7.48 -0.27 -8.59
C VAL A 143 -8.93 0.16 -8.35
N GLU A 144 -9.88 -0.76 -8.37
CA GLU A 144 -11.31 -0.52 -8.18
C GLU A 144 -11.59 -0.09 -6.74
N ARG A 145 -10.87 -0.65 -5.77
CA ARG A 145 -10.95 -0.24 -4.37
C ARG A 145 -10.45 1.19 -4.17
N LEU A 146 -9.33 1.56 -4.79
CA LEU A 146 -8.83 2.94 -4.75
C LEU A 146 -9.79 3.93 -5.43
N ARG A 147 -10.38 3.57 -6.57
CA ARG A 147 -11.41 4.40 -7.21
C ARG A 147 -12.62 4.59 -6.31
N ARG A 148 -13.12 3.50 -5.71
CA ARG A 148 -14.23 3.55 -4.75
C ARG A 148 -13.89 4.39 -3.54
N TRP A 149 -12.64 4.35 -3.08
CA TRP A 149 -12.14 5.20 -2.00
C TRP A 149 -12.22 6.68 -2.38
N CYS A 150 -11.70 7.06 -3.55
CA CYS A 150 -11.69 8.44 -4.03
C CYS A 150 -13.09 8.97 -4.38
N ALA A 151 -14.01 8.10 -4.78
CA ALA A 151 -15.40 8.44 -5.10
C ALA A 151 -16.33 8.53 -3.87
N ARG A 152 -15.82 8.46 -2.63
CA ARG A 152 -16.66 8.49 -1.42
C ARG A 152 -17.36 9.85 -1.26
N PRO A 153 -18.70 9.91 -1.12
CA PRO A 153 -19.44 11.18 -1.10
C PRO A 153 -19.11 12.15 0.04
N ARG A 154 -18.49 11.67 1.13
CA ARG A 154 -18.24 12.45 2.36
C ARG A 154 -16.82 13.00 2.48
N VAL A 155 -15.96 12.73 1.50
CA VAL A 155 -14.54 13.11 1.51
C VAL A 155 -14.23 13.77 0.19
N SER A 156 -13.56 14.93 0.21
CA SER A 156 -13.17 15.57 -1.06
C SER A 156 -12.19 14.67 -1.80
N THR A 157 -12.23 14.67 -3.13
CA THR A 157 -11.30 13.89 -3.95
C THR A 157 -9.83 14.19 -3.61
N SER A 158 -9.50 15.44 -3.27
CA SER A 158 -8.16 15.82 -2.81
C SER A 158 -7.80 15.20 -1.46
N ASP A 159 -8.72 15.17 -0.48
CA ASP A 159 -8.48 14.50 0.81
C ASP A 159 -8.29 12.99 0.62
N SER A 160 -9.04 12.40 -0.31
CA SER A 160 -8.89 10.98 -0.67
C SER A 160 -7.51 10.70 -1.27
N TRP A 161 -7.06 11.47 -2.27
CA TRP A 161 -5.71 11.35 -2.83
C TRP A 161 -4.62 11.64 -1.81
N ASN A 162 -4.81 12.63 -0.93
CA ASN A 162 -3.86 12.91 0.14
C ASN A 162 -3.71 11.71 1.09
N THR A 163 -4.82 11.05 1.44
CA THR A 163 -4.81 9.82 2.24
C THR A 163 -4.07 8.70 1.51
N VAL A 164 -4.34 8.50 0.20
CA VAL A 164 -3.65 7.50 -0.62
C VAL A 164 -2.15 7.74 -0.59
N LEU A 165 -1.68 8.92 -0.98
CA LEU A 165 -0.25 9.25 -1.03
C LEU A 165 0.43 9.09 0.34
N THR A 166 -0.26 9.49 1.42
CA THR A 166 0.27 9.36 2.77
C THR A 166 0.39 7.89 3.20
N VAL A 167 -0.59 7.05 2.85
CA VAL A 167 -0.53 5.60 3.10
C VAL A 167 0.57 4.94 2.29
N LEU A 168 0.75 5.31 1.01
CA LEU A 168 1.85 4.81 0.18
C LEU A 168 3.21 5.14 0.82
N GLY A 169 3.42 6.39 1.22
CA GLY A 169 4.64 6.81 1.90
C GLY A 169 4.85 6.08 3.23
N HIS A 170 3.81 5.98 4.05
CA HIS A 170 3.89 5.30 5.36
C HIS A 170 4.28 3.83 5.23
N THR A 171 3.58 3.08 4.38
CA THR A 171 3.81 1.64 4.18
C THR A 171 5.16 1.36 3.53
N THR A 172 5.59 2.20 2.57
CA THR A 172 6.93 2.12 1.97
C THR A 172 8.03 2.37 3.01
N SER A 173 7.87 3.39 3.86
CA SER A 173 8.84 3.70 4.92
C SER A 173 8.91 2.60 5.98
N LEU A 174 7.78 2.00 6.38
CA LEU A 174 7.77 0.86 7.30
C LEU A 174 8.52 -0.36 6.72
N GLY A 175 8.30 -0.68 5.44
CA GLY A 175 8.97 -1.79 4.76
C GLY A 175 10.48 -1.59 4.61
N SER A 176 10.93 -0.33 4.53
CA SER A 176 12.35 0.03 4.46
C SER A 176 13.02 0.04 5.84
N ALA A 177 12.30 0.45 6.88
CA ALA A 177 12.80 0.51 8.26
C ALA A 177 12.88 -0.87 8.93
N GLY A 178 12.05 -1.83 8.50
CA GLY A 178 11.96 -3.18 9.09
C GLY A 178 13.20 -4.07 8.94
N SER A 179 14.32 -3.56 8.42
CA SER A 179 15.63 -4.23 8.52
C SER A 179 16.37 -3.92 9.83
N VAL A 180 15.92 -2.94 10.63
CA VAL A 180 16.62 -2.48 11.84
C VAL A 180 15.63 -2.37 13.01
N GLY A 181 15.46 -3.47 13.74
CA GLY A 181 15.21 -3.48 15.19
C GLY A 181 13.84 -3.06 15.73
N VAL A 182 13.27 -3.98 16.50
CA VAL A 182 12.34 -3.76 17.64
C VAL A 182 10.87 -3.53 17.30
N PHE A 183 10.22 -4.59 16.85
CA PHE A 183 9.06 -5.18 17.53
C PHE A 183 9.30 -6.69 17.42
N GLU A 184 9.44 -7.44 18.52
CA GLU A 184 9.42 -8.90 18.39
C GLU A 184 8.00 -9.31 17.99
N PRO A 185 7.78 -9.83 16.78
CA PRO A 185 6.48 -10.34 16.40
C PRO A 185 6.27 -11.64 17.18
N VAL A 186 5.29 -11.67 18.06
CA VAL A 186 4.95 -12.87 18.86
C VAL A 186 4.58 -14.06 17.94
N ASN A 187 4.31 -13.81 16.66
CA ASN A 187 4.13 -14.85 15.64
C ASN A 187 4.56 -14.38 14.23
N ALA A 188 5.85 -14.07 14.00
CA ALA A 188 6.33 -13.94 12.61
C ALA A 188 6.23 -15.29 11.91
N PHE A 189 5.30 -15.40 10.97
CA PHE A 189 5.25 -16.53 10.05
C PHE A 189 6.41 -16.38 9.05
N PRO A 190 7.37 -17.33 8.98
CA PRO A 190 8.35 -17.32 7.91
C PRO A 190 7.65 -17.77 6.63
N LEU A 191 7.33 -16.82 5.74
CA LEU A 191 6.86 -17.15 4.40
C LEU A 191 8.04 -17.70 3.57
N ILE A 192 8.16 -19.02 3.56
CA ILE A 192 8.89 -19.75 2.54
C ILE A 192 8.34 -19.33 1.17
N ARG A 193 9.22 -18.78 0.32
CA ARG A 193 9.09 -18.52 -1.12
C ARG A 193 7.71 -18.83 -1.71
N ILE A 194 7.01 -17.77 -2.12
CA ILE A 194 5.85 -17.82 -3.02
C ILE A 194 6.32 -18.37 -4.39
N GLY A 195 6.44 -19.69 -4.49
CA GLY A 195 6.92 -20.38 -5.69
C GLY A 195 6.82 -21.90 -5.65
N GLY A 196 6.24 -22.49 -4.60
CA GLY A 196 6.31 -23.94 -4.39
C GLY A 196 5.12 -24.55 -3.64
N TRP A 197 3.89 -24.12 -3.90
CA TRP A 197 2.73 -24.90 -3.46
C TRP A 197 2.45 -26.00 -4.48
N ARG A 198 3.31 -27.02 -4.52
CA ARG A 198 3.03 -28.26 -5.28
C ARG A 198 1.99 -29.04 -4.48
N ARG A 199 0.85 -29.36 -5.10
CA ARG A 199 -0.15 -30.29 -4.56
C ARG A 199 0.53 -31.60 -4.19
N SER A 200 0.56 -31.95 -2.91
CA SER A 200 0.68 -33.34 -2.51
C SER A 200 -0.73 -33.92 -2.59
N SER A 201 -0.98 -34.68 -3.67
CA SER A 201 -2.17 -35.53 -3.76
C SER A 201 -2.21 -36.48 -2.55
N PRO A 202 -3.40 -36.83 -2.03
CA PRO A 202 -3.48 -37.81 -0.95
C PRO A 202 -3.04 -39.16 -1.49
N ILE A 203 -2.07 -39.76 -0.81
CA ILE A 203 -1.75 -41.18 -0.94
C ILE A 203 -3.00 -41.94 -0.51
N GLY A 204 -3.74 -42.46 -1.48
CA GLY A 204 -4.71 -43.52 -1.24
C GLY A 204 -3.96 -44.78 -0.83
N ARG A 205 -4.16 -45.21 0.42
CA ARG A 205 -3.94 -46.60 0.83
C ARG A 205 -5.26 -47.18 1.30
N SER A 206 -5.45 -48.45 0.94
CA SER A 206 -6.44 -49.47 1.32
C SER A 206 -7.29 -49.83 0.10
N SER A 207 -7.25 -51.04 -0.45
CA SER A 207 -6.92 -52.36 0.13
C SER A 207 -6.25 -53.28 -0.89
#